data_AF-A0A1D2QWB0-F1
#
_entry.id   AF-A0A1D2QWB0-F1
#
_cell.length_a   1.000
_cell.length_b   1.000
_cell.length_c   1.000
_cell.angle_alpha   90.00
_cell.angle_beta   90.00
_cell.angle_gamma   90.00
#
_symmetry.space_group_name_H-M   'P 1'
#
loop_
_entity.id
_entity.type
_entity.pdbx_description
1 polymer ?
#
loop_
_entity_poly.entity_id
_entity_poly.type
_entity_poly.pdbx_seq_one_letter_code
_entity_poly.pdbx_strand_id
1 'polypeptide(L)'
;MKHRRKGRVVKVELRVVFGDEKEVKEIIENSPVSRHINTSFVERSNLTMRENNGRLSRKTLSFSKKIEMLIHQLWLFIGYYHFVRPHRGLKVCTGIENGKNQWMKKTPFMAAGITNHIWALRELLTFRIPPK
;
A
#
# COMPACT_ATOMS: atom_id res chain seq x y z
N MET A 1 -15.62 5.59 14.51
CA MET A 1 -17.04 5.47 14.12
C MET A 1 -17.35 6.46 12.99
N LYS A 2 -18.05 6.03 11.93
CA LYS A 2 -18.44 6.90 10.80
C LYS A 2 -19.90 7.33 10.99
N HIS A 3 -20.15 8.63 11.08
CA HIS A 3 -21.49 9.21 11.13
C HIS A 3 -21.99 9.47 9.71
N ARG A 4 -23.20 9.02 9.39
CA ARG A 4 -23.76 9.10 8.03
C ARG A 4 -25.11 9.83 8.02
N ARG A 5 -25.34 10.65 6.99
CA ARG A 5 -26.63 11.32 6.70
C ARG A 5 -26.94 11.17 5.22
N LYS A 6 -28.16 10.69 4.89
CA LYS A 6 -28.60 10.42 3.50
C LYS A 6 -27.57 9.59 2.69
N GLY A 7 -27.01 8.54 3.30
CA GLY A 7 -26.04 7.63 2.67
C GLY A 7 -24.60 8.16 2.55
N ARG A 8 -24.34 9.44 2.86
CA ARG A 8 -22.99 10.04 2.82
C ARG A 8 -22.37 10.07 4.21
N VAL A 9 -21.06 9.84 4.29
CA VAL A 9 -20.29 10.04 5.53
C VAL A 9 -20.14 11.54 5.77
N VAL A 10 -20.64 12.02 6.90
CA VAL A 10 -20.60 13.45 7.27
C VAL A 10 -19.56 13.77 8.34
N LYS A 11 -19.22 12.79 9.19
CA LYS A 11 -18.20 12.94 10.24
C LYS A 11 -17.56 11.58 10.51
N VAL A 12 -16.28 11.57 10.83
CA VAL A 12 -15.56 10.38 11.29
C VAL A 12 -14.99 10.69 12.66
N GLU A 13 -15.36 9.89 13.65
CA GLU A 13 -14.75 9.93 14.98
C GLU A 13 -13.73 8.81 15.09
N LEU A 14 -12.53 9.15 15.53
CA LEU A 14 -11.43 8.21 15.71
C LEU A 14 -11.29 7.95 17.20
N ARG A 15 -11.06 6.68 17.56
CA ARG A 15 -10.89 6.24 18.94
C ARG A 15 -9.77 5.21 18.97
N VAL A 16 -8.94 5.27 20.00
CA VAL A 16 -7.96 4.23 20.29
C VAL A 16 -8.72 3.06 20.91
N VAL A 17 -8.64 1.89 20.29
CA VAL A 17 -9.31 0.66 20.79
C VAL A 17 -8.32 -0.26 21.49
N PHE A 18 -7.06 -0.23 21.04
CA PHE A 18 -5.97 -1.01 21.60
C PHE A 18 -4.78 -0.08 21.85
N GLY A 19 -4.11 -0.25 22.98
CA GLY A 19 -2.99 0.59 23.42
C GLY A 19 -3.41 1.76 24.30
N ASP A 20 -2.41 2.50 24.80
CA ASP A 20 -2.62 3.69 25.63
C ASP A 20 -2.84 4.95 24.78
N GLU A 21 -3.78 5.80 25.19
CA GLU A 21 -4.13 7.01 24.44
C GLU A 21 -3.02 8.07 24.45
N LYS A 22 -2.21 8.15 25.52
CA LYS A 22 -1.12 9.13 25.60
C LYS A 22 0.01 8.74 24.68
N GLU A 23 0.40 7.46 24.71
CA GLU A 23 1.43 6.91 23.81
C GLU A 23 1.05 7.13 22.34
N VAL A 24 -0.19 6.83 21.96
CA VAL A 24 -0.67 7.05 20.59
C VAL A 24 -0.58 8.52 20.20
N LYS A 25 -0.97 9.45 21.09
CA LYS A 25 -0.83 10.89 20.83
C LYS A 25 0.61 11.32 20.63
N GLU A 26 1.52 10.86 21.49
CA GLU A 26 2.94 11.18 21.40
C GLU A 26 3.55 10.69 20.07
N ILE A 27 3.22 9.46 19.64
CA ILE A 27 3.66 8.92 18.35
C ILE A 27 3.15 9.78 17.18
N ILE A 28 1.91 10.26 17.26
CA ILE A 28 1.32 11.10 16.20
C ILE A 28 1.96 12.49 16.18
N GLU A 29 2.23 13.08 17.34
CA GLU A 29 2.91 14.38 17.44
C GLU A 29 4.34 14.30 16.88
N ASN A 30 5.03 13.18 17.11
CA ASN A 30 6.38 12.92 16.61
C ASN A 30 6.41 12.38 15.16
N SER A 31 5.26 12.17 14.52
CA SER A 31 5.19 11.62 13.17
C SER A 31 5.72 12.60 12.13
N PRO A 32 6.65 12.19 11.24
CA PRO A 32 7.21 13.07 10.23
C PRO A 32 6.21 13.40 9.09
N VAL A 33 5.07 12.69 9.02
CA VAL A 33 4.15 12.75 7.87
C VAL A 33 2.80 13.38 8.22
N SER A 34 2.31 13.24 9.45
CA SER A 34 0.97 13.75 9.82
C SER A 34 0.81 13.88 11.33
N ARG A 35 0.22 15.00 11.76
CA ARG A 35 -0.20 15.27 13.15
C ARG A 35 -1.60 14.77 13.50
N HIS A 36 -2.28 14.11 12.56
CA HIS A 36 -3.63 13.58 12.76
C HIS A 36 -3.68 12.10 12.38
N ILE A 37 -4.47 11.33 13.13
CA ILE A 37 -4.79 9.94 12.76
C ILE A 37 -5.58 9.97 11.46
N ASN A 38 -5.02 9.39 10.40
CA ASN A 38 -5.67 9.28 9.11
C ASN A 38 -5.77 7.81 8.70
N THR A 39 -6.98 7.25 8.76
CA THR A 39 -7.21 5.84 8.38
C THR A 39 -7.35 5.65 6.87
N SER A 40 -7.48 6.73 6.08
CA SER A 40 -7.78 6.62 4.65
C SER A 40 -6.70 5.87 3.86
N PHE A 41 -5.43 6.02 4.24
CA PHE A 41 -4.32 5.29 3.62
C PHE A 41 -4.41 3.79 3.90
N VAL A 42 -4.66 3.41 5.16
CA VAL A 42 -4.85 2.01 5.56
C VAL A 42 -6.08 1.41 4.88
N GLU A 43 -7.20 2.14 4.85
CA GLU A 43 -8.43 1.73 4.16
C GLU A 43 -8.20 1.52 2.66
N ARG A 44 -7.44 2.42 2.01
CA ARG A 44 -7.08 2.30 0.58
C ARG A 44 -6.16 1.12 0.30
N SER A 45 -5.18 0.86 1.17
CA SER A 45 -4.33 -0.33 1.09
C SER A 45 -5.17 -1.60 1.22
N ASN A 46 -6.07 -1.66 2.21
CA ASN A 46 -6.98 -2.79 2.41
C ASN A 46 -7.93 -3.01 1.23
N LEU A 47 -8.43 -1.94 0.60
CA LEU A 47 -9.24 -2.06 -0.63
C LEU A 47 -8.40 -2.65 -1.76
N THR A 48 -7.22 -2.08 -2.00
CA THR A 48 -6.31 -2.53 -3.06
C THR A 48 -5.94 -4.00 -2.90
N MET A 49 -5.63 -4.43 -1.67
CA MET A 49 -5.35 -5.83 -1.36
C MET A 49 -6.54 -6.74 -1.69
N ARG A 50 -7.77 -6.34 -1.36
CA ARG A 50 -8.97 -7.14 -1.65
C ARG A 50 -9.28 -7.23 -3.14
N GLU A 51 -9.10 -6.14 -3.88
CA GLU A 51 -9.31 -6.10 -5.33
C GLU A 51 -8.31 -6.99 -6.09
N ASN A 52 -7.06 -7.05 -5.61
CA ASN A 52 -5.97 -7.76 -6.30
C ASN A 52 -5.69 -9.15 -5.70
N ASN A 53 -6.34 -9.51 -4.59
CA ASN A 53 -6.21 -10.81 -3.96
C ASN A 53 -7.59 -11.36 -3.56
N GLY A 54 -8.09 -12.28 -4.40
CA GLY A 54 -9.38 -12.94 -4.18
C GLY A 54 -9.51 -13.66 -2.84
N ARG A 55 -8.39 -14.04 -2.19
CA ARG A 55 -8.35 -14.67 -0.86
C ARG A 55 -8.75 -13.74 0.28
N LEU A 56 -8.70 -12.43 0.05
CA LEU A 56 -9.13 -11.42 1.02
C LEU A 56 -10.55 -10.91 0.72
N SER A 57 -11.12 -11.35 -0.40
CA SER A 57 -12.48 -11.00 -0.80
C SER A 57 -13.48 -12.01 -0.25
N ARG A 58 -14.69 -11.53 0.06
CA ARG A 58 -15.77 -12.36 0.62
C ARG A 58 -16.49 -13.12 -0.51
N LYS A 59 -16.92 -14.36 -0.23
CA LYS A 59 -17.68 -15.22 -1.16
C LYS A 59 -16.95 -15.49 -2.49
N THR A 60 -15.65 -15.72 -2.44
CA THR A 60 -14.87 -16.14 -3.62
C THR A 60 -14.49 -17.61 -3.49
N LEU A 61 -14.27 -18.28 -4.62
CA LEU A 61 -13.69 -19.63 -4.65
C LEU A 61 -12.17 -19.63 -4.42
N SER A 62 -11.55 -18.44 -4.36
CA SER A 62 -10.12 -18.27 -4.16
C SER A 62 -9.81 -18.24 -2.66
N PHE A 63 -9.76 -19.40 -1.99
CA PHE A 63 -9.39 -19.47 -0.57
C PHE A 63 -8.11 -20.29 -0.36
N SER A 64 -7.41 -20.00 0.73
CA SER A 64 -6.28 -20.82 1.18
C SER A 64 -6.78 -21.82 2.23
N LYS A 65 -6.47 -23.11 2.06
CA LYS A 65 -6.78 -24.15 3.06
C LYS A 65 -5.86 -24.08 4.29
N LYS A 66 -4.69 -23.48 4.13
CA LYS A 66 -3.62 -23.37 5.11
C LYS A 66 -3.24 -21.89 5.28
N ILE A 67 -2.97 -21.45 6.51
CA ILE A 67 -2.65 -20.04 6.79
C ILE A 67 -1.34 -19.63 6.12
N GLU A 68 -0.38 -20.55 6.02
CA GLU A 68 0.91 -20.35 5.37
C GLU A 68 0.73 -19.98 3.90
N MET A 69 -0.22 -20.62 3.20
CA MET A 69 -0.52 -20.32 1.81
C MET A 69 -1.17 -18.93 1.64
N LEU A 70 -1.95 -18.47 2.63
CA LEU A 70 -2.43 -17.09 2.65
C LEU A 70 -1.25 -16.13 2.83
N ILE A 71 -0.35 -16.41 3.78
CA ILE A 71 0.85 -15.58 4.04
C ILE A 71 1.74 -15.50 2.80
N HIS A 72 2.01 -16.61 2.10
CA HIS A 72 2.79 -16.60 0.86
C HIS A 72 2.14 -15.75 -0.23
N GLN A 73 0.80 -15.84 -0.40
CA GLN A 73 0.10 -14.97 -1.35
C GLN A 73 0.22 -13.49 -0.96
N LEU A 74 0.14 -13.17 0.34
CA LEU A 74 0.31 -11.80 0.83
C LEU A 74 1.71 -11.27 0.49
N TRP A 75 2.76 -12.06 0.73
CA TRP A 75 4.13 -11.68 0.37
C TRP A 75 4.30 -11.47 -1.13
N LEU A 76 3.74 -12.36 -1.95
CA LEU A 76 3.75 -12.22 -3.40
C LEU A 76 3.05 -10.93 -3.85
N PHE A 77 1.87 -10.62 -3.28
CA PHE A 77 1.15 -9.39 -3.57
C PHE A 77 1.96 -8.15 -3.17
N ILE A 78 2.51 -8.13 -1.95
CA ILE A 78 3.31 -7.01 -1.44
C ILE A 78 4.53 -6.80 -2.34
N GLY A 79 5.26 -7.86 -2.67
CA GLY A 79 6.42 -7.80 -3.55
C GLY A 79 6.04 -7.26 -4.93
N TYR A 80 5.01 -7.83 -5.56
CA TYR A 80 4.54 -7.39 -6.87
C TYR A 80 4.11 -5.91 -6.88
N TYR A 81 3.35 -5.48 -5.87
CA TYR A 81 2.84 -4.12 -5.76
C TYR A 81 3.98 -3.10 -5.62
N HIS A 82 5.00 -3.40 -4.83
CA HIS A 82 6.05 -2.45 -4.50
C HIS A 82 7.24 -2.47 -5.46
N PHE A 83 7.61 -3.63 -6.01
CA PHE A 83 8.77 -3.78 -6.90
C PHE A 83 8.42 -3.73 -8.40
N VAL A 84 7.32 -4.39 -8.79
CA VAL A 84 7.02 -4.70 -10.21
C VAL A 84 6.03 -3.72 -10.81
N ARG A 85 5.00 -3.32 -10.06
CA ARG A 85 3.91 -2.49 -10.60
C ARG A 85 4.26 -1.00 -10.54
N PRO A 86 4.33 -0.27 -11.67
CA PRO A 86 4.46 1.19 -11.65
C PRO A 86 3.13 1.87 -11.32
N HIS A 87 3.20 2.94 -10.54
CA HIS A 87 2.03 3.68 -10.08
C HIS A 87 1.88 5.00 -10.84
N ARG A 88 0.66 5.29 -11.31
CA ARG A 88 0.38 6.54 -12.05
C ARG A 88 0.69 7.79 -11.21
N GLY A 89 0.37 7.77 -9.93
CA GLY A 89 0.61 8.88 -9.00
C GLY A 89 2.07 9.07 -8.61
N LEU A 90 2.96 8.13 -8.94
CA LEU A 90 4.40 8.24 -8.66
C LEU A 90 5.22 8.61 -9.90
N LYS A 91 4.56 8.87 -11.04
CA LYS A 91 5.26 9.31 -12.25
C LYS A 91 5.95 10.65 -12.00
N VAL A 92 7.19 10.77 -12.43
CA VAL A 92 7.97 12.01 -12.34
C VAL A 92 8.20 12.54 -13.75
N CYS A 93 7.98 13.85 -13.93
CA CYS A 93 8.29 14.51 -15.19
C CYS A 93 9.82 14.65 -15.30
N THR A 94 10.41 14.10 -16.35
CA THR A 94 11.86 14.10 -16.56
C THR A 94 12.33 15.15 -17.56
N GLY A 95 11.39 15.82 -18.23
CA GLY A 95 11.69 16.81 -19.24
C GLY A 95 10.49 17.04 -20.16
N ILE A 96 10.67 17.96 -21.10
CA ILE A 96 9.70 18.26 -22.14
C ILE A 96 10.43 18.09 -23.47
N GLU A 97 9.93 17.21 -24.33
CA GLU A 97 10.49 16.99 -25.66
C GLU A 97 9.37 17.17 -26.68
N ASN A 98 9.61 17.99 -27.71
CA ASN A 98 8.63 18.31 -28.76
C ASN A 98 7.26 18.75 -28.20
N GLY A 99 7.27 19.56 -27.12
CA GLY A 99 6.06 20.06 -26.46
C GLY A 99 5.28 19.01 -25.65
N LYS A 100 5.83 17.81 -25.42
CA LYS A 100 5.22 16.75 -24.62
C LYS A 100 6.04 16.45 -23.37
N ASN A 101 5.34 16.35 -22.23
CA ASN A 101 5.96 15.92 -20.97
C ASN A 101 6.45 14.47 -21.09
N GLN A 102 7.73 14.26 -20.84
CA GLN A 102 8.28 12.93 -20.65
C GLN A 102 8.06 12.49 -19.20
N TRP A 103 7.53 11.28 -19.03
CA TRP A 103 7.20 10.73 -17.72
C TRP A 103 8.00 9.47 -17.45
N MET A 104 8.80 9.49 -16.39
CA MET A 104 9.39 8.28 -15.84
C MET A 104 8.39 7.58 -14.92
N LYS A 105 8.11 6.32 -15.21
CA LYS A 105 7.30 5.45 -14.34
C LYS A 105 8.12 5.10 -13.10
N LYS A 106 7.49 5.14 -11.92
CA LYS A 106 8.09 4.67 -10.65
C LYS A 106 7.16 3.70 -9.94
N THR A 107 7.76 2.71 -9.28
CA THR A 107 7.08 1.86 -8.29
C THR A 107 7.17 2.48 -6.90
N PRO A 108 6.38 2.01 -5.92
CA PRO A 108 6.49 2.46 -4.54
C PRO A 108 7.90 2.33 -3.96
N PHE A 109 8.60 1.22 -4.19
CA PHE A 109 9.96 1.04 -3.66
C PHE A 109 11.02 1.84 -4.43
N MET A 110 10.76 2.22 -5.67
CA MET A 110 11.57 3.25 -6.32
C MET A 110 11.37 4.62 -5.68
N ALA A 111 10.13 5.00 -5.36
CA ALA A 111 9.84 6.27 -4.71
C ALA A 111 10.41 6.33 -3.27
N ALA A 112 10.46 5.19 -2.58
CA ALA A 112 11.08 5.06 -1.26
C ALA A 112 12.62 4.94 -1.29
N GLY A 113 13.25 4.87 -2.47
CA GLY A 113 14.70 4.71 -2.60
C GLY A 113 15.26 3.32 -2.26
N ILE A 114 14.40 2.30 -2.16
CA ILE A 114 14.79 0.90 -1.87
C ILE A 114 15.36 0.21 -3.12
N THR A 115 14.86 0.58 -4.31
CA THR A 115 15.37 0.10 -5.62
C THR A 115 15.46 1.28 -6.59
N ASN A 116 16.32 1.17 -7.60
CA ASN A 116 16.51 2.20 -8.63
C ASN A 116 15.79 1.88 -9.95
N HIS A 117 15.16 0.71 -10.06
CA HIS A 117 14.49 0.27 -11.28
C HIS A 117 13.19 -0.49 -10.97
N ILE A 118 12.36 -0.65 -12.01
CA ILE A 118 11.15 -1.46 -11.97
C ILE A 118 11.55 -2.92 -12.19
N TRP A 119 11.23 -3.79 -11.24
CA TRP A 119 11.62 -5.19 -11.31
C TRP A 119 10.74 -5.94 -12.30
N ALA A 120 11.31 -6.95 -12.95
CA ALA A 120 10.49 -7.94 -13.65
C ALA A 120 9.85 -8.90 -12.64
N LEU A 121 8.68 -9.47 -12.96
CA LEU A 121 8.07 -10.50 -12.10
C LEU A 121 9.00 -11.70 -11.92
N ARG A 122 9.71 -12.12 -12.99
CA ARG A 122 10.70 -13.20 -12.91
C ARG A 122 11.80 -12.88 -11.92
N GLU A 123 12.36 -11.67 -12.01
CA GLU A 123 13.40 -11.20 -11.11
C GLU A 123 12.94 -11.26 -9.65
N LEU A 124 11.75 -10.75 -9.34
CA LEU A 124 11.17 -10.82 -7.99
C LEU A 124 11.08 -12.26 -7.46
N LEU A 125 10.69 -13.22 -8.31
CA LEU A 125 10.53 -14.63 -7.93
C LEU A 125 11.85 -15.39 -7.82
N THR A 126 12.89 -14.97 -8.55
CA THR A 126 14.19 -15.66 -8.59
C THR A 126 15.27 -14.97 -7.78
N PHE A 127 15.01 -13.79 -7.24
CA PHE A 127 15.97 -13.02 -6.48
C PHE A 127 16.41 -13.79 -5.23
N ARG A 128 17.71 -14.05 -5.14
CA ARG A 128 18.31 -14.68 -3.97
C ARG A 128 18.74 -13.58 -3.01
N ILE A 129 18.21 -13.64 -1.80
CA ILE A 129 18.62 -12.75 -0.72
C ILE A 129 20.09 -13.04 -0.42
N PRO A 130 20.99 -12.04 -0.50
CA PRO A 130 22.38 -12.22 -0.10
C PRO A 130 22.47 -12.76 1.33
N PRO A 131 23.43 -13.65 1.64
CA PRO A 131 23.65 -14.07 3.01
C PRO A 131 23.94 -12.84 3.88
N LYS A 132 23.40 -12.86 5.11
CA LYS A 132 23.66 -11.83 6.12
C LYS A 132 25.09 -11.88 6.62
#